data_AF-A0A3D4R7J3-F1
#
_entry.id   AF-A0A3D4R7J3-F1
#
_cell.length_a   1.000
_cell.length_b   1.000
_cell.length_c   1.000
_cell.angle_alpha   90.00
_cell.angle_beta   90.00
_cell.angle_gamma   90.00
#
_symmetry.space_group_name_H-M   'P 1'
#
loop_
_entity.id
_entity.type
_entity.pdbx_description
1 polymer ?
#
loop_
_entity_poly.entity_id
_entity_poly.type
_entity_poly.pdbx_seq_one_letter_code
_entity_poly.pdbx_strand_id
1 'polypeptide(L)'
;MPKISFSEYFKLGKSQHELDFVDIPINTSDIPLFIDPYAISKRDDRWSIQCHNHIVSFFQRVIDLMRSNKDNEAKYMLAGLKEPNQTRFGLSKGIHPRGRGIGREQSVDLFDALQDSTAVRTGFIKDLEDCELLIEGISRDKISNIATDIIKSQLIEYTQAQCFLFNVPMSSVASDLIWDVANTKWTNQYADLPVCNGRSVILVPCIWKHRIRGSRVNHELLAYLFLWIINITDFG
;
A
#
# COMPACT_ATOMS: atom_id res chain seq x y z
N MET A 1 -0.67 -27.28 6.65
CA MET A 1 0.74 -27.15 6.22
C MET A 1 1.39 -26.08 7.08
N PRO A 2 2.69 -26.19 7.45
CA PRO A 2 3.38 -25.14 8.17
C PRO A 2 3.43 -23.84 7.36
N LYS A 3 3.37 -22.70 8.03
CA LYS A 3 3.56 -21.38 7.42
C LYS A 3 4.98 -21.31 6.85
N ILE A 4 5.10 -20.89 5.59
CA ILE A 4 6.37 -20.66 4.90
C ILE A 4 6.44 -19.16 4.58
N SER A 5 7.48 -18.48 5.05
CA SER A 5 7.73 -17.08 4.73
C SER A 5 8.47 -16.92 3.38
N PHE A 6 8.53 -15.68 2.89
CA PHE A 6 9.28 -15.33 1.69
C PHE A 6 10.76 -15.69 1.86
N SER A 7 11.35 -15.34 3.00
CA SER A 7 12.76 -15.62 3.29
C SER A 7 13.05 -17.12 3.39
N GLU A 8 12.13 -17.91 3.93
CA GLU A 8 12.22 -19.37 3.98
C GLU A 8 12.09 -20.00 2.59
N TYR A 9 11.16 -19.51 1.77
CA TYR A 9 10.94 -20.01 0.41
C TYR A 9 12.17 -19.85 -0.48
N PHE A 10 12.81 -18.68 -0.41
CA PHE A 10 14.03 -18.37 -1.16
C PHE A 10 15.32 -18.75 -0.40
N LYS A 11 15.21 -19.36 0.78
CA LYS A 11 16.34 -19.84 1.60
C LYS A 11 17.37 -18.73 1.89
N LEU A 12 16.88 -17.54 2.23
CA LEU A 12 17.75 -16.38 2.50
C LEU A 12 18.59 -16.56 3.78
N GLY A 13 18.18 -17.44 4.69
CA GLY A 13 18.88 -17.67 5.96
C GLY A 13 18.89 -16.44 6.86
N LYS A 14 17.85 -15.60 6.76
CA LYS A 14 17.71 -14.33 7.48
C LYS A 14 16.51 -14.36 8.40
N SER A 15 16.68 -13.77 9.58
CA SER A 15 15.56 -13.42 10.46
C SER A 15 14.90 -12.11 10.03
N GLN A 16 13.67 -11.85 10.49
CA GLN A 16 12.96 -10.58 10.25
C GLN A 16 13.80 -9.34 10.66
N HIS A 17 14.64 -9.45 11.69
CA HIS A 17 15.51 -8.36 12.14
C HIS A 17 16.63 -8.01 11.15
N GLU A 18 17.02 -8.95 10.30
CA GLU A 18 18.05 -8.77 9.27
C GLU A 18 17.46 -8.32 7.92
N LEU A 19 16.16 -8.52 7.71
CA LEU A 19 15.46 -8.13 6.49
C LEU A 19 14.99 -6.68 6.56
N ASP A 20 15.19 -5.93 5.48
CA ASP A 20 14.72 -4.55 5.38
C ASP A 20 13.24 -4.46 4.97
N PHE A 21 12.58 -5.60 4.77
CA PHE A 21 11.18 -5.73 4.40
C PHE A 21 10.45 -6.68 5.34
N VAL A 22 9.12 -6.58 5.38
CA VAL A 22 8.27 -7.50 6.15
C VAL A 22 8.32 -8.88 5.51
N ASP A 23 8.72 -9.90 6.29
CA ASP A 23 8.82 -11.28 5.83
C ASP A 23 7.41 -11.91 5.77
N ILE A 24 6.79 -11.82 4.60
CA ILE A 24 5.40 -12.23 4.39
C ILE A 24 5.26 -13.75 4.25
N PRO A 25 4.15 -14.35 4.70
CA PRO A 25 3.81 -15.72 4.33
C PRO A 25 3.48 -15.84 2.84
N ILE A 26 3.93 -16.92 2.23
CA ILE A 26 3.64 -17.22 0.82
C ILE A 26 2.56 -18.29 0.63
N ASN A 27 2.25 -19.07 1.66
CA ASN A 27 1.33 -20.21 1.60
C ASN A 27 0.16 -20.15 2.62
N THR A 28 -0.02 -19.02 3.32
CA THR A 28 -1.13 -18.80 4.26
C THR A 28 -1.91 -17.52 3.92
N SER A 29 -2.81 -17.12 4.83
CA SER A 29 -3.53 -15.84 4.78
C SER A 29 -2.59 -14.65 4.92
N ASP A 30 -3.15 -13.49 4.59
CA ASP A 30 -2.51 -12.20 4.71
C ASP A 30 -2.15 -11.87 6.17
N ILE A 31 -1.18 -10.96 6.33
CA ILE A 31 -0.80 -10.41 7.63
C ILE A 31 -1.66 -9.15 7.85
N PRO A 32 -2.23 -8.94 9.06
CA PRO A 32 -3.00 -7.74 9.40
C PRO A 32 -2.10 -6.51 9.59
N LEU A 33 -1.33 -6.19 8.56
CA LEU A 33 -0.54 -4.98 8.40
C LEU A 33 -1.16 -4.12 7.31
N PHE A 34 -0.98 -2.81 7.46
CA PHE A 34 -1.58 -1.81 6.59
C PHE A 34 -0.53 -0.76 6.26
N ILE A 35 -0.55 -0.27 5.02
CA ILE A 35 0.24 0.89 4.61
C ILE A 35 -0.56 2.14 4.99
N ASP A 36 0.05 3.01 5.81
CA ASP A 36 -0.59 4.21 6.30
C ASP A 36 -0.04 5.45 5.56
N PRO A 37 -0.83 6.08 4.67
CA PRO A 37 -0.37 7.24 3.90
C PRO A 37 -0.04 8.46 4.78
N TYR A 38 -0.66 8.59 5.96
CA TYR A 38 -0.28 9.60 6.95
C TYR A 38 1.14 9.35 7.46
N ALA A 39 1.44 8.09 7.79
CA ALA A 39 2.78 7.72 8.25
C ALA A 39 3.83 7.96 7.16
N ILE A 40 3.49 7.78 5.88
CA ILE A 40 4.37 8.12 4.75
C ILE A 40 4.60 9.64 4.68
N SER A 41 3.56 10.46 4.83
CA SER A 41 3.66 11.94 4.70
C SER A 41 4.51 12.60 5.78
N LYS A 42 4.69 11.96 6.95
CA LYS A 42 5.52 12.48 8.05
C LYS A 42 7.01 12.19 7.91
N ARG A 43 7.44 11.53 6.84
CA ARG A 43 8.83 11.11 6.65
C ARG A 43 9.57 12.01 5.68
N ASP A 44 10.86 12.19 5.93
CA ASP A 44 11.78 13.04 5.17
C ASP A 44 12.74 12.26 4.27
N ASP A 45 12.69 10.91 4.30
CA ASP A 45 13.48 10.10 3.38
C ASP A 45 12.94 10.15 1.95
N ARG A 46 13.85 10.01 0.98
CA ARG A 46 13.54 10.17 -0.44
C ARG A 46 12.45 9.23 -0.93
N TRP A 47 12.43 7.98 -0.46
CA TRP A 47 11.45 6.98 -0.91
C TRP A 47 10.05 7.36 -0.41
N SER A 48 9.94 7.75 0.86
CA SER A 48 8.67 8.18 1.46
C SER A 48 8.14 9.46 0.83
N ILE A 49 9.02 10.44 0.54
CA ILE A 49 8.67 11.66 -0.19
C ILE A 49 8.12 11.32 -1.59
N GLN A 50 8.77 10.39 -2.30
CA GLN A 50 8.29 9.93 -3.62
C GLN A 50 6.91 9.26 -3.50
N CYS A 51 6.73 8.32 -2.58
CA CYS A 51 5.44 7.68 -2.31
C CYS A 51 4.34 8.71 -1.98
N HIS A 52 4.63 9.69 -1.13
CA HIS A 52 3.70 10.77 -0.80
C HIS A 52 3.33 11.61 -2.03
N ASN A 53 4.31 12.00 -2.85
CA ASN A 53 4.07 12.76 -4.08
C ASN A 53 3.21 11.98 -5.08
N HIS A 54 3.36 10.65 -5.16
CA HIS A 54 2.50 9.81 -6.00
C HIS A 54 1.04 9.84 -5.52
N ILE A 55 0.82 9.71 -4.20
CA ILE A 55 -0.51 9.81 -3.57
C ILE A 55 -1.14 11.18 -3.88
N VAL A 56 -0.42 12.27 -3.61
CA VAL A 56 -0.91 13.63 -3.86
C VAL A 56 -1.21 13.84 -5.35
N SER A 57 -0.32 13.40 -6.24
CA SER A 57 -0.51 13.51 -7.70
C SER A 57 -1.77 12.79 -8.18
N PHE A 58 -2.04 11.59 -7.67
CA PHE A 58 -3.24 10.83 -8.03
C PHE A 58 -4.51 11.58 -7.62
N PHE A 59 -4.60 12.00 -6.35
CA PHE A 59 -5.79 12.69 -5.87
C PHE A 59 -5.96 14.07 -6.48
N GLN A 60 -4.88 14.82 -6.70
CA GLN A 60 -4.94 16.09 -7.41
C GLN A 60 -5.57 15.91 -8.80
N ARG A 61 -5.18 14.86 -9.54
CA ARG A 61 -5.79 14.55 -10.84
C ARG A 61 -7.29 14.27 -10.72
N VAL A 62 -7.73 13.53 -9.70
CA VAL A 62 -9.16 13.26 -9.46
C VAL A 62 -9.92 14.55 -9.16
N ILE A 63 -9.40 15.40 -8.27
CA ILE A 63 -9.99 16.69 -7.92
C ILE A 63 -10.09 17.62 -9.13
N ASP A 64 -9.03 17.70 -9.95
CA ASP A 64 -9.03 18.53 -11.16
C ASP A 64 -10.12 18.09 -12.14
N LEU A 65 -10.34 16.78 -12.27
CA LEU A 65 -11.40 16.21 -13.10
C LEU A 65 -12.79 16.57 -12.56
N MET A 66 -13.02 16.39 -11.25
CA MET A 66 -14.28 16.77 -10.59
C MET A 66 -14.59 18.25 -10.77
N ARG A 67 -13.63 19.13 -10.52
CA ARG A 67 -13.79 20.59 -10.68
C ARG A 67 -14.03 21.01 -12.12
N SER A 68 -13.56 20.21 -13.07
CA SER A 68 -13.80 20.42 -14.51
C SER A 68 -15.12 19.80 -14.99
N ASN A 69 -15.98 19.30 -14.09
CA ASN A 69 -17.21 18.57 -14.40
C ASN A 69 -16.98 17.32 -15.29
N LYS A 70 -15.83 16.66 -15.12
CA LYS A 70 -15.42 15.45 -15.84
C LYS A 70 -15.62 14.20 -14.99
N ASP A 71 -16.80 14.06 -14.40
CA ASP A 71 -17.10 13.03 -13.40
C ASP A 71 -16.88 11.60 -13.90
N ASN A 72 -17.16 11.33 -15.17
CA ASN A 72 -16.91 10.02 -15.76
C ASN A 72 -15.41 9.67 -15.79
N GLU A 73 -14.54 10.64 -16.09
CA GLU A 73 -13.09 10.45 -16.06
C GLU A 73 -12.60 10.27 -14.61
N ALA A 74 -13.15 11.04 -13.65
CA ALA A 74 -12.81 10.89 -12.23
C ALA A 74 -13.26 9.52 -11.67
N LYS A 75 -14.46 9.06 -12.00
CA LYS A 75 -14.95 7.72 -11.63
C LYS A 75 -14.10 6.62 -12.26
N TYR A 76 -13.68 6.79 -13.53
CA TYR A 76 -12.75 5.86 -14.18
C TYR A 76 -11.40 5.80 -13.45
N MET A 77 -10.87 6.95 -13.03
CA MET A 77 -9.65 7.03 -12.23
C MET A 77 -9.77 6.27 -10.91
N LEU A 78 -10.86 6.48 -10.17
CA LEU A 78 -11.10 5.79 -8.89
C LEU A 78 -11.36 4.29 -9.06
N ALA A 79 -12.01 3.88 -10.15
CA ALA A 79 -12.22 2.47 -10.49
C ALA A 79 -10.93 1.71 -10.88
N GLY A 80 -9.83 2.43 -11.13
CA GLY A 80 -8.52 1.83 -11.34
C GLY A 80 -7.86 1.33 -10.05
N LEU A 81 -8.32 1.80 -8.88
CA LEU A 81 -7.89 1.32 -7.57
C LEU A 81 -8.44 -0.09 -7.34
N LYS A 82 -7.56 -1.04 -7.10
CA LYS A 82 -7.86 -2.46 -6.82
C LYS A 82 -7.32 -2.85 -5.44
N GLU A 83 -7.60 -4.08 -5.03
CA GLU A 83 -6.99 -4.64 -3.82
C GLU A 83 -5.60 -5.22 -4.12
N PRO A 84 -4.55 -4.76 -3.44
CA PRO A 84 -3.16 -5.13 -3.71
C PRO A 84 -2.81 -6.51 -3.15
N ASN A 85 -3.34 -7.58 -3.74
CA ASN A 85 -3.11 -8.96 -3.24
C ASN A 85 -1.62 -9.39 -3.25
N GLN A 86 -0.76 -8.70 -4.00
CA GLN A 86 0.66 -9.04 -4.15
C GLN A 86 1.49 -8.76 -2.89
N THR A 87 1.05 -7.85 -2.00
CA THR A 87 1.75 -7.50 -0.75
C THR A 87 1.41 -8.42 0.41
N ARG A 88 0.29 -9.16 0.33
CA ARG A 88 -0.26 -10.00 1.43
C ARG A 88 -0.54 -9.22 2.71
N PHE A 89 -0.83 -7.93 2.58
CA PHE A 89 -1.24 -7.04 3.68
C PHE A 89 -2.76 -6.91 3.66
N GLY A 90 -3.41 -7.09 4.80
CA GLY A 90 -4.86 -6.95 4.93
C GLY A 90 -5.49 -8.02 5.84
N LEU A 91 -6.82 -8.09 5.80
CA LEU A 91 -7.62 -8.99 6.67
C LEU A 91 -8.16 -10.23 5.94
N SER A 92 -7.76 -10.46 4.69
CA SER A 92 -8.25 -11.56 3.87
C SER A 92 -7.95 -12.92 4.50
N LYS A 93 -9.00 -13.72 4.75
CA LYS A 93 -8.91 -15.08 5.32
C LYS A 93 -8.75 -16.12 4.20
N GLY A 94 -7.71 -16.96 4.27
CA GLY A 94 -7.47 -18.10 3.36
C GLY A 94 -6.20 -17.99 2.48
N ILE A 95 -5.82 -19.09 1.80
CA ILE A 95 -4.61 -19.17 0.93
C ILE A 95 -4.78 -18.33 -0.35
N HIS A 96 -6.03 -18.06 -0.73
CA HIS A 96 -6.41 -17.23 -1.85
C HIS A 96 -7.12 -15.98 -1.31
N PRO A 97 -6.41 -14.85 -1.15
CA PRO A 97 -7.06 -13.58 -0.92
C PRO A 97 -8.05 -13.35 -2.07
N ARG A 98 -9.34 -13.44 -1.76
CA ARG A 98 -10.41 -12.98 -2.65
C ARG A 98 -10.87 -11.66 -2.08
N GLY A 99 -9.93 -10.73 -2.11
CA GLY A 99 -10.19 -9.35 -1.84
C GLY A 99 -11.32 -8.83 -2.70
N ARG A 100 -12.37 -8.31 -2.07
CA ARG A 100 -13.36 -7.51 -2.79
C ARG A 100 -12.71 -6.13 -2.92
N GLY A 101 -11.90 -5.94 -3.96
CA GLY A 101 -11.30 -4.63 -4.24
C GLY A 101 -12.34 -3.54 -4.36
N ILE A 102 -11.89 -2.30 -4.66
CA ILE A 102 -12.81 -1.17 -4.85
C ILE A 102 -13.67 -1.46 -6.07
N GLY A 103 -14.78 -2.15 -5.86
CA GLY A 103 -15.75 -2.47 -6.89
C GLY A 103 -16.34 -1.20 -7.46
N ARG A 104 -17.06 -1.31 -8.57
CA ARG A 104 -17.72 -0.17 -9.20
C ARG A 104 -18.56 0.65 -8.19
N GLU A 105 -19.23 -0.01 -7.26
CA GLU A 105 -19.97 0.63 -6.17
C GLU A 105 -19.04 1.43 -5.24
N GLN A 106 -17.92 0.84 -4.79
CA GLN A 106 -16.97 1.53 -3.91
C GLN A 106 -16.25 2.71 -4.59
N SER A 107 -16.05 2.66 -5.91
CA SER A 107 -15.51 3.79 -6.67
C SER A 107 -16.49 4.97 -6.74
N VAL A 108 -17.79 4.68 -6.70
CA VAL A 108 -18.85 5.69 -6.59
C VAL A 108 -18.89 6.24 -5.17
N ASP A 109 -18.85 5.39 -4.14
CA ASP A 109 -18.78 5.83 -2.74
C ASP A 109 -17.59 6.78 -2.50
N LEU A 110 -16.42 6.44 -3.05
CA LEU A 110 -15.21 7.26 -2.97
C LEU A 110 -15.34 8.57 -3.76
N PHE A 111 -16.02 8.54 -4.91
CA PHE A 111 -16.31 9.74 -5.69
C PHE A 111 -17.22 10.68 -4.90
N ASP A 112 -18.32 10.16 -4.35
CA ASP A 112 -19.32 10.94 -3.62
C ASP A 112 -18.70 11.52 -2.33
N ALA A 113 -17.89 10.72 -1.62
CA ALA A 113 -17.09 11.16 -0.47
C ALA A 113 -16.16 12.33 -0.80
N LEU A 114 -15.51 12.30 -1.97
CA LEU A 114 -14.62 13.36 -2.41
C LEU A 114 -15.38 14.60 -2.91
N GLN A 115 -16.54 14.43 -3.54
CA GLN A 115 -17.27 15.50 -4.21
C GLN A 115 -17.57 16.69 -3.29
N ASP A 116 -17.92 16.42 -2.03
CA ASP A 116 -18.24 17.45 -1.04
C ASP A 116 -17.04 17.93 -0.20
N SER A 117 -15.87 17.31 -0.40
CA SER A 117 -14.67 17.57 0.40
C SER A 117 -14.13 18.99 0.25
N THR A 118 -13.42 19.47 1.27
CA THR A 118 -12.70 20.75 1.21
C THR A 118 -11.71 20.80 0.04
N ALA A 119 -11.03 19.70 -0.28
CA ALA A 119 -10.12 19.60 -1.43
C ALA A 119 -10.82 19.90 -2.77
N VAL A 120 -12.03 19.40 -3.02
CA VAL A 120 -12.78 19.73 -4.24
C VAL A 120 -13.11 21.22 -4.28
N ARG A 121 -13.47 21.83 -3.14
CA ARG A 121 -13.81 23.26 -3.09
C ARG A 121 -12.60 24.18 -3.30
N THR A 122 -11.47 23.87 -2.67
CA THR A 122 -10.24 24.68 -2.75
C THR A 122 -9.44 24.41 -4.03
N GLY A 123 -9.53 23.19 -4.57
CA GLY A 123 -8.78 22.72 -5.72
C GLY A 123 -7.34 22.31 -5.42
N PHE A 124 -6.96 22.22 -4.13
CA PHE A 124 -5.60 21.87 -3.73
C PHE A 124 -5.61 20.74 -2.72
N ILE A 125 -4.70 19.79 -2.94
CA ILE A 125 -4.40 18.70 -2.01
C ILE A 125 -2.94 18.79 -1.61
N LYS A 126 -2.66 18.81 -0.31
CA LYS A 126 -1.31 18.62 0.23
C LYS A 126 -1.12 17.20 0.74
N ASP A 127 -2.16 16.59 1.29
CA ASP A 127 -2.11 15.23 1.81
C ASP A 127 -3.45 14.49 1.67
N LEU A 128 -3.49 13.19 2.01
CA LEU A 128 -4.72 12.40 1.86
C LEU A 128 -5.79 12.88 2.85
N GLU A 129 -5.36 13.45 3.98
CA GLU A 129 -6.21 14.00 5.02
C GLU A 129 -6.98 15.23 4.52
N ASP A 130 -6.39 16.06 3.66
CA ASP A 130 -7.04 17.20 2.99
C ASP A 130 -8.22 16.77 2.10
N CYS A 131 -8.19 15.54 1.58
CA CYS A 131 -9.29 14.97 0.80
C CYS A 131 -10.47 14.53 1.66
N GLU A 132 -10.41 14.76 2.98
CA GLU A 132 -11.33 14.25 3.98
C GLU A 132 -11.48 12.72 3.92
N LEU A 133 -10.63 11.97 3.21
CA LEU A 133 -10.78 10.51 3.01
C LEU A 133 -10.70 9.65 4.28
N LEU A 134 -10.39 10.29 5.40
CA LEU A 134 -10.71 9.81 6.75
C LEU A 134 -12.21 9.97 7.10
N ILE A 135 -13.08 10.09 6.08
CA ILE A 135 -14.54 10.19 6.18
C ILE A 135 -15.07 9.01 6.96
N GLU A 136 -16.00 9.31 7.86
CA GLU A 136 -16.83 8.34 8.56
C GLU A 136 -17.46 7.35 7.54
N GLY A 137 -16.93 6.12 7.49
CA GLY A 137 -17.40 5.08 6.55
C GLY A 137 -16.32 4.47 5.66
N ILE A 138 -15.15 5.11 5.48
CA ILE A 138 -14.00 4.48 4.80
C ILE A 138 -13.11 3.81 5.84
N SER A 139 -12.99 2.48 5.76
CA SER A 139 -12.17 1.71 6.70
C SER A 139 -10.67 1.93 6.46
N ARG A 140 -9.87 1.77 7.52
CA ARG A 140 -8.40 1.82 7.45
C ARG A 140 -7.80 0.86 6.42
N ASP A 141 -8.41 -0.31 6.26
CA ASP A 141 -8.06 -1.31 5.25
C ASP A 141 -8.17 -0.73 3.82
N LYS A 142 -9.27 -0.02 3.52
CA LYS A 142 -9.46 0.64 2.22
C LYS A 142 -8.41 1.72 1.99
N ILE A 143 -8.14 2.57 2.98
CA ILE A 143 -7.10 3.61 2.88
C ILE A 143 -5.75 2.98 2.54
N SER A 144 -5.40 1.87 3.20
CA SER A 144 -4.19 1.10 2.92
C SER A 144 -4.16 0.55 1.51
N ASN A 145 -5.26 -0.04 1.04
CA ASN A 145 -5.36 -0.59 -0.32
C ASN A 145 -5.16 0.52 -1.37
N ILE A 146 -5.83 1.66 -1.20
CA ILE A 146 -5.69 2.84 -2.05
C ILE A 146 -4.23 3.31 -2.09
N ALA A 147 -3.62 3.52 -0.93
CA ALA A 147 -2.24 3.99 -0.83
C ALA A 147 -1.28 3.02 -1.54
N THR A 148 -1.43 1.72 -1.27
CA THR A 148 -0.60 0.66 -1.86
C THR A 148 -0.71 0.63 -3.38
N ASP A 149 -1.91 0.76 -3.94
CA ASP A 149 -2.11 0.71 -5.38
C ASP A 149 -1.54 1.94 -6.09
N ILE A 150 -1.62 3.12 -5.47
CA ILE A 150 -1.02 4.34 -6.02
C ILE A 150 0.51 4.29 -5.98
N ILE A 151 1.10 3.77 -4.90
CA ILE A 151 2.58 3.69 -4.74
C ILE A 151 3.17 2.41 -5.32
N LYS A 152 2.39 1.59 -6.03
CA LYS A 152 2.78 0.26 -6.52
C LYS A 152 4.08 0.26 -7.32
N SER A 153 4.32 1.27 -8.16
CA SER A 153 5.59 1.42 -8.88
C SER A 153 6.79 1.50 -7.94
N GLN A 154 6.67 2.24 -6.84
CA GLN A 154 7.74 2.42 -5.85
C GLN A 154 8.00 1.14 -5.06
N LEU A 155 6.94 0.35 -4.82
CA LEU A 155 7.05 -0.96 -4.19
C LEU A 155 7.66 -2.01 -5.14
N ILE A 156 7.37 -1.95 -6.44
CA ILE A 156 7.99 -2.82 -7.45
C ILE A 156 9.49 -2.53 -7.53
N GLU A 157 9.89 -1.26 -7.66
CA GLU A 157 11.31 -0.87 -7.70
C GLU A 157 12.04 -1.31 -6.42
N TYR A 158 11.42 -1.11 -5.26
CA TYR A 158 11.95 -1.58 -3.99
C TYR A 158 12.12 -3.11 -3.97
N THR A 159 11.10 -3.84 -4.42
CA THR A 159 11.11 -5.31 -4.49
C THR A 159 12.24 -5.81 -5.38
N GLN A 160 12.45 -5.18 -6.53
CA GLN A 160 13.53 -5.51 -7.47
C GLN A 160 14.91 -5.29 -6.83
N ALA A 161 15.10 -4.18 -6.10
CA ALA A 161 16.33 -3.91 -5.38
C ALA A 161 16.61 -4.96 -4.29
N GLN A 162 15.60 -5.38 -3.54
CA GLN A 162 15.74 -6.44 -2.53
C GLN A 162 16.04 -7.81 -3.19
N CYS A 163 15.36 -8.13 -4.29
CA CYS A 163 15.61 -9.37 -5.00
C CYS A 163 17.03 -9.43 -5.57
N PHE A 164 17.51 -8.31 -6.12
CA PHE A 164 18.90 -8.18 -6.57
C PHE A 164 19.89 -8.36 -5.41
N LEU A 165 19.66 -7.70 -4.27
CA LEU A 165 20.51 -7.81 -3.08
C LEU A 165 20.64 -9.25 -2.56
N PHE A 166 19.54 -9.99 -2.58
CA PHE A 166 19.46 -11.35 -2.02
C PHE A 166 19.59 -12.46 -3.07
N ASN A 167 19.89 -12.11 -4.33
CA ASN A 167 19.94 -13.06 -5.46
C ASN A 167 18.64 -13.88 -5.62
N VAL A 168 17.48 -13.26 -5.38
CA VAL A 168 16.18 -13.87 -5.59
C VAL A 168 15.84 -13.80 -7.09
N PRO A 169 15.51 -14.92 -7.74
CA PRO A 169 15.14 -14.93 -9.15
C PRO A 169 13.82 -14.19 -9.36
N MET A 170 13.76 -13.40 -10.43
CA MET A 170 12.56 -12.68 -10.86
C MET A 170 12.12 -13.17 -12.24
N SER A 171 10.86 -12.91 -12.56
CA SER A 171 10.30 -13.18 -13.87
C SER A 171 9.43 -12.02 -14.31
N SER A 172 9.45 -11.72 -15.61
CA SER A 172 8.59 -10.71 -16.21
C SER A 172 7.13 -11.15 -16.11
N VAL A 173 6.36 -10.47 -15.27
CA VAL A 173 4.94 -10.72 -15.01
C VAL A 173 4.13 -9.45 -15.29
N ALA A 174 2.84 -9.59 -15.60
CA ALA A 174 1.96 -8.43 -15.71
C ALA A 174 1.87 -7.73 -14.34
N SER A 175 2.05 -6.41 -14.32
CA SER A 175 2.09 -5.62 -13.08
C SER A 175 0.72 -5.17 -12.57
N ASP A 176 -0.34 -5.52 -13.29
CA ASP A 176 -1.63 -4.82 -13.23
C ASP A 176 -1.49 -3.31 -13.48
N LEU A 177 -2.52 -2.53 -13.13
CA LEU A 177 -2.50 -1.09 -13.26
C LEU A 177 -1.50 -0.46 -12.28
N ILE A 178 -0.67 0.43 -12.82
CA ILE A 178 0.29 1.28 -12.11
C ILE A 178 -0.06 2.73 -12.40
N TRP A 179 -0.01 3.55 -11.34
CA TRP A 179 -0.17 5.00 -11.46
C TRP A 179 1.08 5.61 -12.10
N ASP A 180 0.92 6.17 -13.30
CA ASP A 180 1.95 6.92 -14.00
C ASP A 180 1.79 8.40 -13.66
N VAL A 181 2.64 8.89 -12.75
CA VAL A 181 2.66 10.28 -12.29
C VAL A 181 2.97 11.24 -13.43
N ALA A 182 3.84 10.86 -14.37
CA ALA A 182 4.27 11.75 -15.46
C ALA A 182 3.14 12.01 -16.46
N ASN A 183 2.34 10.99 -16.77
CA ASN A 183 1.22 11.09 -17.70
C ASN A 183 -0.14 11.26 -17.01
N THR A 184 -0.18 11.23 -15.67
CA THR A 184 -1.40 11.33 -14.85
C THR A 184 -2.49 10.33 -15.26
N LYS A 185 -2.10 9.09 -15.51
CA LYS A 185 -3.03 8.02 -15.93
C LYS A 185 -2.63 6.65 -15.35
N TRP A 186 -3.60 5.75 -15.31
CA TRP A 186 -3.30 4.33 -15.12
C TRP A 186 -2.64 3.74 -16.36
N THR A 187 -1.58 2.97 -16.15
CA THR A 187 -0.87 2.23 -17.21
C THR A 187 -0.74 0.77 -16.82
N ASN A 188 -0.66 -0.12 -17.80
CA ASN A 188 -0.35 -1.53 -17.56
C ASN A 188 1.00 -1.83 -18.21
N GLN A 189 1.86 -2.52 -17.49
CA GLN A 189 3.18 -2.90 -17.96
C GLN A 189 3.56 -4.29 -17.46
N TYR A 190 4.67 -4.80 -17.97
CA TYR A 190 5.34 -5.93 -17.36
C TYR A 190 6.37 -5.43 -16.36
N ALA A 191 6.51 -6.14 -15.25
CA ALA A 191 7.52 -5.89 -14.23
C ALA A 191 8.23 -7.19 -13.88
N ASP A 192 9.53 -7.13 -13.67
CA ASP A 192 10.28 -8.24 -13.10
C ASP A 192 10.00 -8.33 -11.61
N LEU A 193 9.36 -9.42 -11.17
CA LEU A 193 9.01 -9.67 -9.78
C LEU A 193 9.32 -11.12 -9.37
N PRO A 194 9.59 -11.38 -8.08
CA PRO A 194 9.71 -12.74 -7.57
C PRO A 194 8.36 -13.46 -7.65
N VAL A 195 8.38 -14.73 -8.02
CA VAL A 195 7.17 -15.57 -8.13
C VAL A 195 7.22 -16.70 -7.12
N CYS A 196 6.23 -16.75 -6.23
CA CYS A 196 6.05 -17.82 -5.25
C CYS A 196 4.76 -18.57 -5.57
N ASN A 197 4.85 -19.89 -5.79
CA ASN A 197 3.69 -20.74 -6.08
C ASN A 197 2.80 -20.20 -7.23
N GLY A 198 3.43 -19.72 -8.30
CA GLY A 198 2.75 -19.17 -9.48
C GLY A 198 2.15 -17.77 -9.30
N ARG A 199 2.50 -17.06 -8.23
CA ARG A 199 2.02 -15.69 -7.96
C ARG A 199 3.19 -14.74 -7.73
N SER A 200 3.15 -13.58 -8.37
CA SER A 200 4.10 -12.49 -8.12
C SER A 200 3.95 -11.95 -6.70
N VAL A 201 5.06 -11.60 -6.06
CA VAL A 201 5.10 -10.99 -4.73
C VAL A 201 5.68 -9.57 -4.83
N ILE A 202 5.08 -8.65 -4.07
CA ILE A 202 5.62 -7.30 -3.85
C ILE A 202 6.01 -7.20 -2.37
N LEU A 203 7.25 -6.81 -2.12
CA LEU A 203 7.78 -6.61 -0.77
C LEU A 203 7.50 -5.18 -0.30
N VAL A 204 7.19 -5.05 0.98
CA VAL A 204 6.96 -3.76 1.64
C VAL A 204 8.09 -3.50 2.64
N PRO A 205 8.75 -2.32 2.58
CA PRO A 205 9.83 -2.01 3.51
C PRO A 205 9.38 -2.06 4.97
N CYS A 206 10.24 -2.55 5.85
CA CYS A 206 10.18 -2.26 7.27
C CYS A 206 10.73 -0.85 7.46
N ILE A 207 9.86 0.16 7.34
CA ILE A 207 10.21 1.59 7.41
C ILE A 207 10.76 2.02 8.81
N TRP A 208 11.03 1.05 9.69
CA TRP A 208 11.32 1.19 11.12
C TRP A 208 12.51 0.32 11.53
N LYS A 209 13.73 0.84 11.34
CA LYS A 209 14.93 0.38 12.05
C LYS A 209 15.74 1.58 12.56
N HIS A 210 15.15 2.39 13.44
CA HIS A 210 16.00 3.30 14.21
C HIS A 210 16.86 2.49 15.19
N ARG A 211 18.18 2.57 14.97
CA ARG A 211 19.23 2.19 15.92
C ARG A 211 19.03 2.98 17.22
N ILE A 212 18.43 2.38 18.24
CA ILE A 212 18.33 2.99 19.57
C ILE A 212 19.74 3.04 20.18
N ARG A 213 20.34 4.23 20.20
CA ARG A 213 21.38 4.60 21.17
C ARG A 213 20.79 5.65 22.09
N GLY A 214 20.69 5.31 23.38
CA GLY A 214 20.59 6.29 24.46
C GLY A 214 19.19 6.77 24.83
N SER A 215 18.71 6.23 25.95
CA SER A 215 17.95 6.88 27.03
C SER A 215 16.76 7.80 26.72
N ARG A 216 15.60 7.36 27.27
CA ARG A 216 14.39 8.12 27.63
C ARG A 216 13.60 8.73 26.46
N VAL A 217 12.62 7.97 25.98
CA VAL A 217 11.52 8.52 25.18
C VAL A 217 10.19 7.98 25.70
N ASN A 218 9.23 8.90 25.83
CA ASN A 218 7.89 8.74 26.39
C ASN A 218 7.10 7.56 25.80
N HIS A 219 6.27 6.96 26.66
CA HIS A 219 5.40 5.81 26.38
C HIS A 219 4.37 6.02 25.25
N GLU A 220 4.24 7.21 24.66
CA GLU A 220 3.31 7.50 23.56
C GLU A 220 3.86 7.14 22.16
N LEU A 221 5.17 6.88 22.03
CA LEU A 221 5.80 6.48 20.76
C LEU A 221 5.86 4.95 20.53
N LEU A 222 5.38 4.16 21.50
CA LEU A 222 5.27 2.71 21.36
C LEU A 222 4.12 2.26 20.45
N ALA A 223 3.19 3.16 20.11
CA ALA A 223 2.08 2.86 19.19
C ALA A 223 2.51 2.66 17.71
N TYR A 224 3.74 3.06 17.35
CA TYR A 224 4.23 3.00 15.96
C TYR A 224 5.31 1.94 15.71
N LEU A 225 5.78 1.26 16.76
CA LEU A 225 7.03 0.51 16.70
C LEU A 225 6.88 -1.01 16.62
N PHE A 226 5.73 -1.59 16.94
CA PHE A 226 5.52 -3.03 16.87
C PHE A 226 4.05 -3.29 16.58
N LEU A 227 3.77 -4.11 15.56
CA LEU A 227 2.69 -5.11 15.59
C LEU A 227 1.36 -4.65 16.23
N TRP A 228 0.35 -4.35 15.43
CA TRP A 228 -0.99 -4.83 15.79
C TRP A 228 -1.00 -6.35 15.60
N ILE A 229 -0.38 -7.08 16.54
CA ILE A 229 -0.96 -8.35 16.98
C ILE A 229 -2.15 -7.91 17.81
N ILE A 230 -3.32 -7.84 17.17
CA ILE A 230 -4.57 -7.91 17.94
C ILE A 230 -4.55 -9.28 18.60
N ASN A 231 -4.44 -9.27 19.93
CA ASN A 231 -5.02 -10.31 20.75
C ASN A 231 -6.48 -10.48 20.32
N ILE A 232 -6.79 -11.55 19.59
CA ILE A 232 -8.14 -12.10 19.61
C ILE A 232 -8.27 -12.82 20.96
N THR A 233 -8.42 -12.02 22.00
CA THR A 233 -9.10 -12.39 23.25
C THR A 233 -9.85 -11.13 23.65
N ASP A 234 -11.15 -11.31 23.89
CA ASP A 234 -12.12 -10.30 24.35
C ASP A 234 -12.83 -9.52 23.25
N PHE A 235 -13.71 -10.22 22.53
CA PHE A 235 -15.13 -9.86 22.50
C PHE A 235 -15.95 -11.15 22.54
N GLY A 236 -16.86 -11.24 23.52
CA GLY A 236 -17.87 -12.30 23.62
C GLY A 236 -18.97 -12.16 22.57
#